data_AF-A0AAT9GQP1-F1
#
_entry.id   AF-A0AAT9GQP1-F1
#
_cell.length_a   1.000
_cell.length_b   1.000
_cell.length_c   1.000
_cell.angle_alpha   90.00
_cell.angle_beta   90.00
_cell.angle_gamma   90.00
#
_symmetry.space_group_name_H-M   'P 1'
#
loop_
_entity.id
_entity.type
_entity.pdbx_description
1 polymer ?
#
loop_
_entity_poly.entity_id
_entity_poly.type
_entity_poly.pdbx_seq_one_letter_code
_entity_poly.pdbx_strand_id
1 'polypeptide(L)' 'MLSDIDILIIFPFPLSDKDRRELKKKILILAEDKYGLPFGAPVELHVVDEERAKEYFKHAKKLIEIEA' A
#
# COMPACT_ATOMS: atom_id res chain seq x y z
N MET A 1 -11.55 9.02 -10.17
CA MET A 1 -10.84 7.98 -10.95
C MET A 1 -10.71 6.78 -10.06
N LEU A 2 -11.12 5.60 -10.53
CA LEU A 2 -10.85 4.34 -9.85
C LEU A 2 -9.38 3.99 -10.13
N SER A 3 -8.63 3.58 -9.12
CA SER A 3 -7.38 2.84 -9.33
C SER A 3 -7.70 1.56 -10.09
N ASP A 4 -6.82 1.17 -11.01
CA ASP A 4 -6.92 -0.14 -11.66
C ASP A 4 -6.28 -1.23 -10.77
N ILE A 5 -5.37 -0.83 -9.87
CA ILE A 5 -4.62 -1.72 -8.98
C ILE A 5 -4.52 -1.10 -7.57
N ASP A 6 -5.06 -1.81 -6.57
CA ASP A 6 -4.87 -1.48 -5.16
C ASP A 6 -3.77 -2.35 -4.56
N ILE A 7 -2.79 -1.72 -3.90
CA ILE A 7 -1.68 -2.41 -3.22
C ILE A 7 -1.81 -2.16 -1.72
N LEU A 8 -1.89 -3.24 -0.95
CA LEU A 8 -1.90 -3.20 0.50
C LEU A 8 -0.54 -3.64 1.05
N ILE A 9 0.17 -2.75 1.74
CA ILE A 9 1.41 -3.05 2.45
C ILE A 9 1.13 -3.04 3.95
N ILE A 10 1.44 -4.17 4.58
CA ILE A 10 1.14 -4.43 5.98
C ILE A 10 2.45 -4.49 6.75
N PHE A 11 2.56 -3.68 7.81
CA PHE A 11 3.68 -3.70 8.74
C PHE A 11 3.30 -4.48 10.01
N PRO A 12 4.21 -5.30 10.56
CA PRO A 12 3.95 -6.12 11.74
C PRO A 12 3.95 -5.31 13.06
N PHE A 13 4.01 -3.98 12.99
CA PHE A 13 4.02 -3.08 14.14
C PHE A 13 2.98 -1.97 13.97
N PRO A 14 2.43 -1.43 15.07
CA PRO A 14 1.49 -0.33 15.02
C PRO A 14 2.07 0.88 14.29
N LEU A 15 1.27 1.48 13.41
CA LEU A 15 1.66 2.69 12.70
C LEU A 15 0.78 3.86 13.13
N SER A 16 1.40 4.99 13.47
CA SER A 16 0.66 6.24 13.61
C SER A 16 0.17 6.74 12.24
N ASP A 17 -0.78 7.68 12.23
CA ASP A 17 -1.21 8.31 10.98
C ASP A 17 -0.07 9.06 10.28
N LYS A 18 0.89 9.58 11.06
CA LYS A 18 2.09 10.21 10.52
C LYS A 18 2.99 9.19 9.85
N ASP A 19 3.28 8.06 10.51
CA ASP A 19 4.15 7.02 9.97
C ASP A 19 3.60 6.46 8.66
N ARG A 20 2.29 6.18 8.62
CA ARG A 20 1.62 5.73 7.39
C ARG A 20 1.81 6.70 6.23
N ARG A 21 1.61 8.00 6.48
CA ARG A 21 1.76 9.04 5.45
C ARG A 21 3.21 9.16 4.97
N GLU A 22 4.17 9.10 5.88
CA GLU A 22 5.59 9.18 5.54
C GLU A 22 6.07 7.93 4.78
N LEU A 23 5.67 6.74 5.24
CA LEU A 23 5.99 5.47 4.56
C LEU A 23 5.36 5.40 3.17
N LYS A 24 4.08 5.77 3.03
CA LYS A 24 3.40 5.82 1.72
C LYS A 24 4.17 6.68 0.72
N LYS A 25 4.63 7.87 1.14
CA LYS A 25 5.46 8.75 0.30
C LYS A 25 6.79 8.11 -0.06
N LYS A 26 7.52 7.57 0.93
CA LYS A 26 8.84 6.94 0.71
C LYS A 26 8.75 5.75 -0.25
N ILE A 27 7.73 4.92 -0.11
CA ILE A 27 7.52 3.74 -0.96
C ILE A 27 7.20 4.16 -2.39
N LEU A 28 6.33 5.15 -2.59
CA LEU A 28 6.02 5.65 -3.93
C LEU A 28 7.24 6.27 -4.61
N ILE A 29 7.99 7.14 -3.91
CA ILE A 29 9.24 7.72 -4.44
C ILE A 29 10.22 6.62 -4.81
N LEU A 30 10.40 5.60 -3.95
CA LEU A 30 11.28 4.48 -4.25
C LEU A 30 10.79 3.67 -5.47
N ALA A 31 9.48 3.46 -5.59
CA ALA A 31 8.87 2.76 -6.73
C ALA A 31 9.10 3.52 -8.04
N GLU A 32 8.92 4.83 -8.04
CA GLU A 32 9.16 5.71 -9.18
C GLU A 32 10.66 5.74 -9.53
N ASP A 33 11.52 6.10 -8.58
CA ASP A 33 12.95 6.36 -8.81
C ASP A 33 13.75 5.09 -9.13
N LYS A 34 13.48 3.99 -8.41
CA LYS A 34 14.31 2.78 -8.47
C LYS A 34 13.70 1.68 -9.34
N TYR A 35 12.38 1.59 -9.38
CA TYR A 35 11.68 0.51 -10.07
C TYR A 35 10.92 0.99 -11.32
N GLY A 36 10.98 2.29 -11.63
CA GLY A 36 10.43 2.86 -12.86
C GLY A 36 8.92 2.87 -12.90
N LEU A 37 8.24 2.89 -11.74
CA LEU A 37 6.79 3.08 -11.69
C LEU A 37 6.46 4.42 -12.36
N PRO A 38 5.65 4.45 -13.43
CA PRO A 38 5.33 5.70 -14.10
C PRO A 38 4.58 6.65 -13.16
N PHE A 39 5.00 7.91 -13.13
CA PHE A 39 4.27 8.95 -12.43
C PHE A 39 2.82 9.03 -12.95
N GLY A 40 1.85 8.95 -12.04
CA GLY A 40 0.43 8.93 -12.39
C GLY A 40 -0.10 7.57 -12.88
N ALA A 41 0.66 6.48 -12.70
CA ALA A 41 0.10 5.13 -12.84
C ALA A 41 -1.17 4.98 -11.97
N PRO A 42 -2.19 4.23 -12.42
CA PRO A 42 -3.47 4.07 -11.72
C PRO A 42 -3.36 3.11 -10.52
N VAL A 43 -2.34 3.31 -9.67
CA VAL A 43 -2.03 2.50 -8.50
C VAL A 43 -2.43 3.25 -7.24
N GLU A 44 -3.24 2.62 -6.38
CA GLU A 44 -3.50 3.13 -5.03
C GLU A 44 -2.73 2.32 -3.99
N LEU A 45 -1.92 3.02 -3.19
CA LEU A 45 -1.13 2.42 -2.12
C LEU A 45 -1.79 2.60 -0.76
N HIS A 46 -2.09 1.51 -0.07
CA HIS A 46 -2.51 1.49 1.33
C HIS A 46 -1.37 0.97 2.20
N VAL A 47 -0.96 1.77 3.18
CA VAL A 47 0.06 1.40 4.17
C VAL A 47 -0.59 1.31 5.54
N VAL A 48 -0.59 0.13 6.14
CA VAL A 48 -1.31 -0.17 7.39
C VAL A 48 -0.51 -1.09 8.30
N ASP A 49 -0.96 -1.16 9.56
CA ASP A 49 -0.58 -2.21 10.50
C ASP A 49 -1.50 -3.43 10.35
N GLU A 50 -1.14 -4.54 10.98
CA GLU A 50 -1.92 -5.79 10.95
C GLU A 50 -3.36 -5.62 11.45
N GLU A 51 -3.58 -4.75 12.45
CA GLU A 51 -4.91 -4.54 13.01
C GLU A 51 -5.84 -3.89 11.98
N ARG A 52 -5.37 -2.84 11.31
CA ARG A 52 -6.15 -2.14 10.27
C ARG A 52 -6.25 -2.96 8.99
N ALA A 53 -5.27 -3.80 8.66
CA ALA A 53 -5.32 -4.68 7.50
C ALA A 53 -6.55 -5.61 7.52
N LYS A 54 -7.00 -6.03 8.71
CA LYS A 54 -8.21 -6.85 8.88
C LYS A 54 -9.45 -6.21 8.26
N GLU A 55 -9.54 -4.88 8.25
CA GLU A 55 -10.68 -4.21 7.63
C GLU A 55 -10.65 -4.35 6.10
N TYR A 56 -9.48 -4.24 5.48
CA TYR A 56 -9.32 -4.40 4.03
C TYR A 56 -9.66 -5.83 3.60
N PHE A 57 -9.25 -6.83 4.38
CA PHE A 57 -9.53 -8.24 4.07
C PHE A 57 -11.02 -8.58 4.09
N LYS A 58 -11.85 -7.87 4.87
CA LYS A 58 -13.31 -8.09 4.86
C LYS A 58 -13.97 -7.69 3.55
N HIS A 59 -13.41 -6.68 2.88
CA HIS A 59 -13.97 -6.13 1.64
C HIS A 59 -13.30 -6.71 0.38
N ALA A 60 -12.18 -7.41 0.54
CA ALA A 60 -11.45 -8.03 -0.57
C ALA A 60 -12.22 -9.24 -1.12
N LYS A 61 -12.68 -9.14 -2.38
CA LYS A 61 -13.30 -10.28 -3.09
C LYS A 61 -12.29 -11.35 -3.49
N LYS A 62 -11.04 -10.95 -3.72
CA LYS A 62 -9.92 -11.82 -4.08
C LYS A 62 -8.65 -11.21 -3.50
N LEU A 63 -7.89 -12.02 -2.76
CA LEU A 63 -6.59 -11.64 -2.21
C LEU A 63 -5.52 -12.51 -2.87
N ILE A 64 -4.46 -11.88 -3.35
CA ILE A 64 -3.26 -12.57 -3.83
C ILE A 64 -2.12 -12.10 -2.94
N GLU A 65 -1.62 -13.00 -2.11
CA GLU A 65 -0.46 -12.73 -1.28
C GLU A 65 0.80 -12.78 -2.14
N ILE A 66 1.69 -11.80 -1.94
CA ILE A 66 2.99 -11.73 -2.61
C ILE A 66 4.04 -11.93 -1.53
N GLU A 67 4.82 -13.00 -1.67
CA GLU A 67 5.97 -13.27 -0.80
C GLU A 67 7.09 -12.26 -1.09
N ALA A 68 7.72 -11.74 -0.03
CA ALA A 68 8.81 -10.77 -0.09
C ALA A 68 10.17 -11.41 0.20
#